data_AF-A0A291GPG4-F1
#
_entry.id   AF-A0A291GPG4-F1
#
_cell.length_a   1.000
_cell.length_b   1.000
_cell.length_c   1.000
_cell.angle_alpha   90.00
_cell.angle_beta   90.00
_cell.angle_gamma   90.00
#
_symmetry.space_group_name_H-M   'P 1'
#
loop_
_entity.id
_entity.type
_entity.pdbx_description
1 polymer ?
#
loop_
_entity_poly.entity_id
_entity_poly.type
_entity_poly.pdbx_seq_one_letter_code
_entity_poly.pdbx_strand_id
1 'polypeptide(L)'
;MRPLTSETTTMKGGRVASTLTRDGLHLDADDLAAVRRAALSPSTAKTLSSGCAAGYAFGKLVGEQTPDPFAATTQGTAAHSVLEDLYGLPRGKRTRRKAANLLLSRVAQWRHGDLTALADPVTRQLFIADVMGKYQGIFEIEDPREIDVAATEWHLQGIEVGGVPFAGYIDLTQHVTARGKTGLRVVDHKTGKVPDKHKIENYGDDHGDQIRLYTAALRQLVDEPILEGRVYYTRFGKSRIIAVSDKRVAQTVGEFSRAWDVHNDMVDQAMFPTVTSPLCGWCPLVNLCPAAQASRWGTDRTEGQTALTATDLIDIDETTVTPSCEGPDAPTVQMPPEEPGEEIEHSREGTDMSEYALAEGKPWEEEIAGTLNGASYATIGYFGTASLAYELLGKRNVPIQRVAVDSLTATLASIIIDVQEGLTGRASFQDGTNTRVRGVLRTVLDAVPPPFGEDAATWQRWIKMTTGHTRSIAAAAVRLAEVDDPGVDIDTLTTIAPTPAED
;
A
#
# COMPACT_ATOMS: atom_id res chain seq x y z
N MET A 1 29.55 47.85 21.32
CA MET A 1 30.46 47.02 22.15
C MET A 1 29.60 46.22 23.13
N ARG A 2 29.85 44.90 23.23
CA ARG A 2 29.13 43.83 23.97
C ARG A 2 28.74 44.17 25.44
N PRO A 3 27.85 43.39 26.12
CA PRO A 3 27.28 42.09 25.74
C PRO A 3 25.74 41.92 25.91
N LEU A 4 25.19 40.95 25.16
CA LEU A 4 23.97 40.22 25.48
C LEU A 4 24.27 39.29 26.67
N THR A 5 23.60 39.51 27.80
CA THR A 5 23.54 38.55 28.91
C THR A 5 22.26 37.75 28.80
N SER A 6 22.45 36.43 28.75
CA SER A 6 21.45 35.39 28.95
C SER A 6 20.68 35.60 30.24
N GLU A 7 19.36 35.75 30.16
CA GLU A 7 18.46 35.42 31.27
C GLU A 7 17.55 34.28 30.83
N THR A 8 18.01 33.09 31.15
CA THR A 8 17.28 31.83 31.12
C THR A 8 16.12 31.92 32.10
N THR A 9 14.89 32.07 31.61
CA THR A 9 13.71 31.87 32.46
C THR A 9 13.51 30.37 32.62
N THR A 10 14.04 29.84 33.72
CA THR A 10 13.80 28.48 34.18
C THR A 10 12.40 28.42 34.81
N MET A 11 11.43 27.83 34.11
CA MET A 11 10.23 27.32 34.76
C MET A 11 10.59 25.99 35.45
N LYS A 12 10.53 25.99 36.78
CA LYS A 12 10.71 24.81 37.63
C LYS A 12 9.45 23.94 37.55
N GLY A 13 9.53 22.80 36.88
CA GLY A 13 8.57 21.70 37.06
C GLY A 13 8.28 20.85 35.82
N GLY A 14 9.22 19.98 35.43
CA GLY A 14 8.88 18.66 34.86
C GLY A 14 8.88 18.51 33.33
N ARG A 15 10.05 18.07 32.80
CA ARG A 15 10.33 17.40 31.51
C ARG A 15 10.16 18.26 30.24
N VAL A 16 11.28 18.62 29.63
CA VAL A 16 11.30 19.05 28.23
C VAL A 16 10.93 17.83 27.40
N ALA A 17 9.74 17.86 26.80
CA ALA A 17 9.32 16.89 25.80
C ALA A 17 10.31 16.96 24.63
N SER A 18 10.65 15.82 24.02
CA SER A 18 11.63 15.71 22.94
C SER A 18 11.59 16.91 21.97
N THR A 19 12.73 17.51 21.65
CA THR A 19 12.80 18.78 20.90
C THR A 19 13.33 18.54 19.50
N LEU A 20 12.61 19.02 18.47
CA LEU A 20 13.06 18.95 17.08
C LEU A 20 13.68 20.28 16.66
N THR A 21 14.96 20.24 16.30
CA THR A 21 15.69 21.40 15.77
C THR A 21 16.01 21.18 14.29
N ARG A 22 16.63 22.20 13.66
CA ARG A 22 17.18 22.08 12.30
C ARG A 22 18.35 21.08 12.20
N ASP A 23 19.03 20.81 13.31
CA ASP A 23 20.23 19.96 13.32
C ASP A 23 19.88 18.52 13.72
N GLY A 24 18.85 18.32 14.53
CA GLY A 24 18.44 16.99 14.98
C GLY A 24 17.21 16.96 15.89
N LEU A 25 16.72 15.75 16.09
CA LEU A 25 15.72 15.40 17.10
C LEU A 25 16.44 15.03 18.39
N HIS A 26 16.20 15.80 19.45
CA HIS A 26 16.73 15.57 20.79
C HIS A 26 15.69 14.82 21.62
N LEU A 27 16.06 13.65 22.13
CA LEU A 27 15.15 12.78 22.86
C LEU A 27 15.37 12.89 24.36
N ASP A 28 14.29 12.83 25.13
CA ASP A 28 14.40 12.62 26.57
C ASP A 28 14.76 11.16 26.90
N ALA A 29 14.95 10.85 28.18
CA ALA A 29 15.37 9.50 28.60
C ALA A 29 14.33 8.40 28.30
N ASP A 30 13.03 8.71 28.37
CA ASP A 30 11.97 7.73 28.17
C ASP A 30 11.84 7.43 26.65
N ASP A 31 11.85 8.46 25.81
CA ASP A 31 11.82 8.34 24.35
C ASP A 31 13.11 7.70 23.80
N LEU A 32 14.27 8.06 24.37
CA LEU A 32 15.55 7.46 24.01
C LEU A 32 15.58 5.96 24.29
N ALA A 33 14.96 5.51 25.39
CA ALA A 33 14.83 4.09 25.70
C ALA A 33 13.99 3.34 24.66
N ALA A 34 12.94 3.97 24.12
CA ALA A 34 12.12 3.40 23.05
C ALA A 34 12.84 3.32 21.69
N VAL A 35 13.72 4.29 21.40
CA VAL A 35 14.48 4.34 20.13
C VAL A 35 15.77 3.51 20.19
N ARG A 36 16.34 3.29 21.39
CA ARG A 36 17.54 2.47 21.58
C ARG A 36 17.31 1.05 21.08
N ARG A 37 18.11 0.64 20.10
CA ARG A 37 18.09 -0.71 19.55
C ARG A 37 18.98 -1.66 20.36
N ALA A 38 18.49 -2.87 20.60
CA ALA A 38 19.28 -3.99 21.11
C ALA A 38 20.02 -4.76 20.00
N ALA A 39 19.55 -4.63 18.76
CA ALA A 39 20.12 -5.26 17.57
C ALA A 39 19.82 -4.44 16.32
N LEU A 40 20.68 -4.56 15.31
CA LEU A 40 20.60 -3.83 14.06
C LEU A 40 20.19 -4.76 12.90
N SER A 41 19.33 -4.25 12.01
CA SER A 41 18.97 -4.91 10.75
C SER A 41 19.65 -4.23 9.56
N PRO A 42 19.83 -4.91 8.41
CA PRO A 42 20.41 -4.29 7.22
C PRO A 42 19.70 -3.00 6.79
N SER A 43 18.36 -3.01 6.80
CA SER A 43 17.54 -1.85 6.42
C SER A 43 17.67 -0.69 7.41
N THR A 44 17.75 -1.00 8.71
CA THR A 44 17.93 0.01 9.76
C THR A 44 19.32 0.61 9.72
N ALA A 45 20.36 -0.22 9.57
CA ALA A 45 21.75 0.22 9.48
C ALA A 45 21.93 1.28 8.39
N LYS A 46 21.38 1.02 7.20
CA LYS A 46 21.38 1.98 6.10
C LYS A 46 20.62 3.27 6.45
N THR A 47 19.45 3.15 7.07
CA THR A 47 18.62 4.32 7.41
C THR A 47 19.36 5.25 8.39
N LEU A 48 20.10 4.67 9.33
CA LEU A 48 20.88 5.43 10.31
C LEU A 48 22.18 6.01 9.73
N SER A 49 22.85 5.30 8.82
CA SER A 49 24.13 5.75 8.26
C SER A 49 23.98 6.73 7.08
N SER A 50 22.97 6.54 6.23
CA SER A 50 22.80 7.27 4.97
C SER A 50 21.43 7.94 4.82
N GLY A 51 20.51 7.71 5.76
CA GLY A 51 19.18 8.31 5.80
C GLY A 51 19.06 9.44 6.83
N CYS A 52 17.82 9.81 7.16
CA CYS A 52 17.53 10.78 8.21
C CYS A 52 17.28 10.04 9.53
N ALA A 53 18.24 10.11 10.45
CA ALA A 53 18.17 9.45 11.76
C ALA A 53 17.03 10.02 12.63
N ALA A 54 16.78 11.34 12.55
CA ALA A 54 15.63 11.97 13.20
C ALA A 54 14.29 11.38 12.73
N GLY A 55 14.12 11.22 11.41
CA GLY A 55 12.91 10.65 10.82
C GLY A 55 12.71 9.18 11.22
N TYR A 56 13.81 8.42 11.36
CA TYR A 56 13.78 7.06 11.90
C TYR A 56 13.31 7.04 13.36
N ALA A 57 13.93 7.84 14.22
CA ALA A 57 13.64 7.91 15.65
C ALA A 57 12.18 8.31 15.88
N PHE A 58 11.71 9.36 15.21
CA PHE A 58 10.32 9.80 15.31
C PHE A 58 9.32 8.74 14.83
N GLY A 59 9.60 8.09 13.70
CA GLY A 59 8.75 7.01 13.20
C GLY A 59 8.64 5.83 14.19
N LYS A 60 9.65 5.62 15.03
CA LYS A 60 9.58 4.62 16.12
C LYS A 60 8.73 5.08 17.30
N LEU A 61 8.75 6.36 17.65
CA LEU A 61 7.99 6.92 18.76
C LEU A 61 6.49 7.01 18.46
N VAL A 62 6.12 7.49 17.26
CA VAL A 62 4.72 7.62 16.85
C VAL A 62 4.05 6.26 16.60
N GLY A 63 4.84 5.24 16.28
CA GLY A 63 4.33 3.92 15.95
C GLY A 63 3.64 3.87 14.58
N GLU A 64 2.94 2.77 14.34
CA GLU A 64 2.27 2.51 13.06
C GLU A 64 0.96 3.30 12.99
N GLN A 65 0.91 4.28 12.08
CA GLN A 65 -0.33 4.98 11.74
C GLN A 65 -1.31 3.99 11.10
N THR A 66 -2.61 4.28 11.15
CA THR A 66 -3.64 3.50 10.43
C THR A 66 -3.15 3.21 9.01
N PRO A 67 -2.96 1.93 8.62
CA PRO A 67 -2.21 1.65 7.41
C PRO A 67 -3.02 2.06 6.18
N ASP A 68 -2.46 2.93 5.36
CA ASP A 68 -3.01 3.26 4.05
C ASP A 68 -2.85 2.06 3.11
N PRO A 69 -3.94 1.49 2.55
CA PRO A 69 -3.86 0.36 1.62
C PRO A 69 -3.03 0.66 0.37
N PHE A 70 -2.91 1.93 -0.03
CA PHE A 70 -2.14 2.34 -1.22
C PHE A 70 -0.72 2.81 -0.90
N ALA A 71 -0.34 2.86 0.36
CA ALA A 71 1.04 3.12 0.74
C ALA A 71 1.98 2.03 0.18
N ALA A 72 3.14 2.45 -0.33
CA ALA A 72 4.09 1.54 -0.95
C ALA A 72 4.57 0.43 0.00
N THR A 73 4.68 0.73 1.29
CA THR A 73 5.02 -0.19 2.39
C THR A 73 3.93 -1.24 2.60
N THR A 74 2.67 -0.82 2.70
CA THR A 74 1.51 -1.72 2.86
C THR A 74 1.40 -2.68 1.68
N GLN A 75 1.42 -2.15 0.45
CA GLN A 75 1.32 -2.98 -0.75
C GLN A 75 2.53 -3.91 -0.93
N GLY A 76 3.72 -3.46 -0.50
CA GLY A 76 4.94 -4.27 -0.51
C GLY A 76 4.84 -5.45 0.45
N THR A 77 4.42 -5.19 1.69
CA THR A 77 4.20 -6.19 2.74
C THR A 77 3.17 -7.22 2.29
N ALA A 78 2.04 -6.77 1.75
CA ALA A 78 1.01 -7.65 1.23
C ALA A 78 1.53 -8.56 0.10
N ALA A 79 2.36 -8.03 -0.80
CA ALA A 79 2.99 -8.84 -1.85
C ALA A 79 3.99 -9.87 -1.29
N HIS A 80 4.75 -9.52 -0.24
CA HIS A 80 5.67 -10.44 0.44
C HIS A 80 4.90 -11.58 1.12
N SER A 81 3.81 -11.28 1.85
CA SER A 81 2.98 -12.32 2.48
C SER A 81 2.42 -13.32 1.47
N VAL A 82 2.03 -12.86 0.27
CA VAL A 82 1.57 -13.76 -0.80
C VAL A 82 2.71 -14.66 -1.32
N LEU A 83 3.91 -14.11 -1.46
CA LEU A 83 5.08 -14.88 -1.90
C LEU A 83 5.53 -15.89 -0.84
N GLU A 84 5.55 -15.48 0.43
CA GLU A 84 5.83 -16.35 1.57
C GLU A 84 4.87 -17.55 1.57
N ASP A 85 3.55 -17.31 1.52
CA ASP A 85 2.55 -18.36 1.46
C ASP A 85 2.73 -19.26 0.23
N LEU A 86 3.05 -18.66 -0.92
CA LEU A 86 3.26 -19.39 -2.17
C LEU A 86 4.45 -20.35 -2.06
N TYR A 87 5.58 -19.89 -1.52
CA TYR A 87 6.78 -20.71 -1.34
C TYR A 87 6.65 -21.70 -0.18
N GLY A 88 5.76 -21.44 0.79
CA GLY A 88 5.34 -22.39 1.82
C GLY A 88 4.52 -23.58 1.29
N LEU A 89 3.90 -23.47 0.10
CA LEU A 89 3.21 -24.61 -0.52
C LEU A 89 4.21 -25.70 -0.98
N PRO A 90 3.78 -26.97 -1.06
CA PRO A 90 4.60 -28.04 -1.62
C PRO A 90 5.11 -27.73 -3.04
N ARG A 91 6.33 -28.20 -3.34
CA ARG A 91 6.92 -28.15 -4.69
C ARG A 91 5.91 -28.68 -5.73
N GLY A 92 5.86 -28.07 -6.90
CA GLY A 92 4.86 -28.36 -7.93
C GLY A 92 3.49 -27.68 -7.77
N LYS A 93 3.07 -27.29 -6.55
CA LYS A 93 1.75 -26.64 -6.32
C LYS A 93 1.79 -25.11 -6.44
N ARG A 94 2.97 -24.52 -6.56
CA ARG A 94 3.23 -23.06 -6.54
C ARG A 94 2.90 -22.40 -7.89
N THR A 95 1.62 -22.20 -8.16
CA THR A 95 1.11 -21.68 -9.46
C THR A 95 0.59 -20.26 -9.35
N ARG A 96 0.49 -19.55 -10.49
CA ARG A 96 -0.14 -18.21 -10.59
C ARG A 96 -1.54 -18.18 -9.97
N ARG A 97 -2.36 -19.20 -10.29
CA ARG A 97 -3.71 -19.37 -9.74
C ARG A 97 -3.70 -19.54 -8.22
N LYS A 98 -2.76 -20.32 -7.67
CA LYS A 98 -2.63 -20.47 -6.22
C LYS A 98 -2.20 -19.16 -5.54
N ALA A 99 -1.26 -18.42 -6.13
CA ALA A 99 -0.89 -17.10 -5.62
C ALA A 99 -2.07 -16.12 -5.58
N ALA A 100 -2.90 -16.08 -6.63
CA ALA A 100 -4.12 -15.26 -6.65
C ALA A 100 -5.11 -15.67 -5.54
N ASN A 101 -5.33 -16.96 -5.33
CA ASN A 101 -6.21 -17.44 -4.27
C ASN A 101 -5.66 -17.13 -2.86
N LEU A 102 -4.35 -17.19 -2.68
CA LEU A 102 -3.68 -16.79 -1.43
C LEU A 102 -3.90 -15.30 -1.15
N LEU A 103 -3.75 -14.44 -2.16
CA LEU A 103 -4.06 -13.01 -2.03
C LEU A 103 -5.51 -12.78 -1.62
N LEU A 104 -6.47 -13.43 -2.28
CA LEU A 104 -7.89 -13.28 -1.94
C LEU A 104 -8.17 -13.71 -0.49
N SER A 105 -7.51 -14.78 -0.03
CA SER A 105 -7.62 -15.27 1.34
C SER A 105 -7.03 -14.26 2.34
N ARG A 106 -5.86 -13.70 2.05
CA ARG A 106 -5.21 -12.66 2.88
C ARG A 106 -6.02 -11.38 2.93
N VAL A 107 -6.57 -10.93 1.80
CA VAL A 107 -7.43 -9.74 1.74
C VAL A 107 -8.69 -9.93 2.59
N ALA A 108 -9.28 -11.13 2.60
CA ALA A 108 -10.42 -11.42 3.46
C ALA A 108 -10.06 -11.32 4.96
N GLN A 109 -8.83 -11.68 5.34
CA GLN A 109 -8.31 -11.53 6.71
C GLN A 109 -8.02 -10.07 7.04
N TRP A 110 -7.24 -9.38 6.20
CA TRP A 110 -6.82 -7.99 6.44
C TRP A 110 -8.01 -7.02 6.51
N ARG A 111 -9.07 -7.27 5.72
CA ARG A 111 -10.31 -6.48 5.76
C ARG A 111 -10.94 -6.41 7.15
N HIS A 112 -10.79 -7.48 7.94
CA HIS A 112 -11.37 -7.58 9.29
C HIS A 112 -10.34 -7.31 10.39
N GLY A 113 -9.11 -6.96 10.02
CA GLY A 113 -8.01 -6.66 10.93
C GLY A 113 -7.33 -5.36 10.52
N ASP A 114 -6.05 -5.46 10.16
CA ASP A 114 -5.15 -4.31 10.04
C ASP A 114 -5.45 -3.36 8.86
N LEU A 115 -6.28 -3.77 7.88
CA LEU A 115 -6.65 -2.97 6.70
C LEU A 115 -8.18 -2.87 6.55
N THR A 116 -8.84 -2.28 7.55
CA THR A 116 -10.31 -2.08 7.56
C THR A 116 -10.84 -1.31 6.34
N ALA A 117 -10.03 -0.44 5.72
CA ALA A 117 -10.38 0.26 4.48
C ALA A 117 -10.71 -0.69 3.32
N LEU A 118 -10.25 -1.94 3.36
CA LEU A 118 -10.62 -2.98 2.39
C LEU A 118 -12.08 -3.46 2.56
N ALA A 119 -12.84 -2.93 3.53
CA ALA A 119 -14.28 -3.14 3.62
C ALA A 119 -15.00 -2.52 2.41
N ASP A 120 -14.54 -1.35 1.97
CA ASP A 120 -15.02 -0.72 0.75
C ASP A 120 -14.67 -1.58 -0.49
N PRO A 121 -15.65 -1.96 -1.31
CA PRO A 121 -15.41 -2.82 -2.47
C PRO A 121 -14.47 -2.21 -3.53
N VAL A 122 -14.48 -0.89 -3.74
CA VAL A 122 -13.64 -0.24 -4.76
C VAL A 122 -12.19 -0.25 -4.33
N THR A 123 -11.93 0.21 -3.10
CA THR A 123 -10.61 0.18 -2.45
C THR A 123 -10.03 -1.22 -2.44
N ARG A 124 -10.85 -2.21 -2.06
CA ARG A 124 -10.45 -3.63 -2.08
C ARG A 124 -10.05 -4.11 -3.45
N GLN A 125 -10.82 -3.78 -4.49
CA GLN A 125 -10.52 -4.23 -5.86
C GLN A 125 -9.23 -3.60 -6.40
N LEU A 126 -9.02 -2.30 -6.16
CA LEU A 126 -7.79 -1.60 -6.55
C LEU A 126 -6.58 -2.16 -5.81
N PHE A 127 -6.71 -2.38 -4.49
CA PHE A 127 -5.67 -3.00 -3.67
C PHE A 127 -5.27 -4.39 -4.20
N ILE A 128 -6.24 -5.26 -4.49
CA ILE A 128 -5.99 -6.58 -5.07
C ILE A 128 -5.19 -6.44 -6.37
N ALA A 129 -5.63 -5.58 -7.29
CA ALA A 129 -4.97 -5.40 -8.58
C ALA A 129 -3.51 -4.91 -8.41
N ASP A 130 -3.26 -3.96 -7.50
CA ASP A 130 -1.93 -3.42 -7.25
C ASP A 130 -0.99 -4.44 -6.60
N VAL A 131 -1.47 -5.20 -5.60
CA VAL A 131 -0.69 -6.25 -4.96
C VAL A 131 -0.39 -7.38 -5.95
N MET A 132 -1.36 -7.78 -6.78
CA MET A 132 -1.14 -8.73 -7.88
C MET A 132 -0.02 -8.25 -8.80
N GLY A 133 -0.06 -6.98 -9.24
CA GLY A 133 0.99 -6.40 -10.08
C GLY A 133 2.37 -6.35 -9.42
N LYS A 134 2.47 -6.45 -8.08
CA LYS A 134 3.75 -6.42 -7.35
C LYS A 134 4.42 -7.77 -7.22
N TYR A 135 3.67 -8.88 -7.13
CA TYR A 135 4.27 -10.21 -6.98
C TYR A 135 4.33 -11.00 -8.29
N GLN A 136 3.46 -10.74 -9.26
CA GLN A 136 3.27 -11.64 -10.42
C GLN A 136 4.50 -11.84 -11.32
N GLY A 137 5.44 -10.89 -11.36
CA GLY A 137 6.68 -11.08 -12.14
C GLY A 137 7.63 -12.12 -11.54
N ILE A 138 7.36 -12.68 -10.34
CA ILE A 138 8.12 -13.83 -9.82
C ILE A 138 8.13 -14.99 -10.81
N PHE A 139 7.00 -15.22 -11.50
CA PHE A 139 6.80 -16.28 -12.48
C PHE A 139 7.49 -16.00 -13.83
N GLU A 140 8.08 -14.82 -14.00
CA GLU A 140 8.96 -14.49 -15.14
C GLU A 140 10.44 -14.63 -14.75
N ILE A 141 10.76 -14.40 -13.48
CA ILE A 141 12.11 -14.52 -12.93
C ILE A 141 12.54 -15.99 -12.85
N GLU A 142 11.65 -16.85 -12.35
CA GLU A 142 11.87 -18.28 -12.21
C GLU A 142 10.54 -19.05 -12.21
N ASP A 143 10.60 -20.38 -12.22
CA ASP A 143 9.42 -21.22 -12.02
C ASP A 143 9.34 -21.69 -10.55
N PRO A 144 8.45 -21.12 -9.71
CA PRO A 144 8.35 -21.48 -8.30
C PRO A 144 8.09 -22.97 -8.04
N ARG A 145 7.53 -23.68 -9.04
CA ARG A 145 7.24 -25.13 -8.95
C ARG A 145 8.50 -25.98 -8.91
N GLU A 146 9.62 -25.47 -9.42
CA GLU A 146 10.88 -26.19 -9.50
C GLU A 146 11.85 -25.84 -8.36
N ILE A 147 11.53 -24.81 -7.59
CA ILE A 147 12.41 -24.31 -6.53
C ILE A 147 12.39 -25.25 -5.33
N ASP A 148 13.59 -25.68 -4.93
CA ASP A 148 13.81 -26.32 -3.65
C ASP A 148 14.05 -25.25 -2.58
N VAL A 149 13.12 -25.16 -1.62
CA VAL A 149 13.09 -24.09 -0.63
C VAL A 149 13.72 -24.62 0.66
N ALA A 150 14.78 -23.96 1.11
CA ALA A 150 15.38 -24.22 2.41
C ALA A 150 14.58 -23.54 3.53
N ALA A 151 14.19 -22.28 3.32
CA ALA A 151 13.35 -21.52 4.25
C ALA A 151 12.66 -20.36 3.53
N THR A 152 11.47 -19.99 4.00
CA THR A 152 10.78 -18.72 3.72
C THR A 152 10.81 -17.86 4.97
N GLU A 153 10.94 -16.54 4.82
CA GLU A 153 10.94 -15.58 5.94
C GLU A 153 11.88 -16.02 7.08
N TRP A 154 13.12 -16.40 6.74
CA TRP A 154 14.06 -16.95 7.70
C TRP A 154 14.50 -15.84 8.67
N HIS A 155 13.96 -15.89 9.88
CA HIS A 155 14.32 -14.99 10.96
C HIS A 155 15.71 -15.31 11.53
N LEU A 156 16.61 -14.34 11.39
CA LEU A 156 17.97 -14.36 11.91
C LEU A 156 18.01 -13.49 13.16
N GLN A 157 18.19 -14.12 14.32
CA GLN A 157 18.26 -13.45 15.63
C GLN A 157 19.23 -14.19 16.55
N GLY A 158 19.70 -13.52 17.61
CA GLY A 158 20.59 -14.13 18.61
C GLY A 158 22.01 -14.41 18.09
N ILE A 159 22.42 -13.72 17.03
CA ILE A 159 23.76 -13.82 16.43
C ILE A 159 24.39 -12.43 16.32
N GLU A 160 25.71 -12.40 16.14
CA GLU A 160 26.46 -11.17 15.89
C GLU A 160 27.09 -11.18 14.51
N VAL A 161 27.05 -10.06 13.81
CA VAL A 161 27.71 -9.88 12.51
C VAL A 161 28.68 -8.70 12.65
N GLY A 162 29.99 -8.99 12.64
CA GLY A 162 31.01 -7.95 12.83
C GLY A 162 30.99 -7.31 14.21
N GLY A 163 30.63 -8.08 15.25
CA GLY A 163 30.48 -7.59 16.63
C GLY A 163 29.19 -6.80 16.88
N VAL A 164 28.28 -6.76 15.90
CA VAL A 164 26.97 -6.09 16.03
C VAL A 164 25.89 -7.15 16.26
N PRO A 165 25.08 -7.05 17.33
CA PRO A 165 23.90 -7.90 17.49
C PRO A 165 22.97 -7.74 16.28
N PHE A 166 22.71 -8.84 15.58
CA PHE A 166 22.05 -8.84 14.27
C PHE A 166 20.60 -9.32 14.38
N ALA A 167 19.70 -8.62 13.73
CA ALA A 167 18.30 -9.03 13.55
C ALA A 167 17.86 -8.81 12.09
N GLY A 168 17.31 -9.82 11.43
CA GLY A 168 16.82 -9.66 10.07
C GLY A 168 16.02 -10.85 9.57
N TYR A 169 15.34 -10.66 8.44
CA TYR A 169 14.50 -11.67 7.80
C TYR A 169 14.96 -11.86 6.36
N ILE A 170 15.25 -13.10 5.97
CA ILE A 170 15.52 -13.44 4.57
C ILE A 170 14.20 -13.92 3.95
N ASP A 171 13.69 -13.20 2.96
CA ASP A 171 12.42 -13.54 2.30
C ASP A 171 12.40 -14.98 1.78
N LEU A 172 13.48 -15.42 1.11
CA LEU A 172 13.57 -16.76 0.55
C LEU A 172 15.01 -17.28 0.52
N THR A 173 15.21 -18.49 1.03
CA THR A 173 16.47 -19.25 0.88
C THR A 173 16.19 -20.51 0.08
N GLN A 174 16.97 -20.73 -0.97
CA GLN A 174 16.79 -21.84 -1.91
C GLN A 174 18.01 -22.79 -1.86
N HIS A 175 17.79 -24.10 -1.95
CA HIS A 175 18.89 -25.02 -2.30
C HIS A 175 19.16 -24.93 -3.79
N VAL A 176 20.43 -24.75 -4.16
CA VAL A 176 20.85 -24.66 -5.54
C VAL A 176 22.10 -25.50 -5.78
N THR A 177 22.23 -26.01 -7.01
CA THR A 177 23.44 -26.68 -7.46
C THR A 177 24.11 -25.82 -8.54
N ALA A 178 25.33 -25.37 -8.28
CA ALA A 178 26.12 -24.58 -9.21
C ALA A 178 27.54 -25.15 -9.31
N ARG A 179 28.01 -25.38 -10.55
CA ARG A 179 29.36 -25.93 -10.83
C ARG A 179 29.67 -27.22 -10.04
N GLY A 180 28.67 -28.09 -9.89
CA GLY A 180 28.81 -29.38 -9.20
C GLY A 180 28.84 -29.29 -7.66
N LYS A 181 28.60 -28.12 -7.08
CA LYS A 181 28.45 -27.93 -5.63
C LYS A 181 27.00 -27.59 -5.30
N THR A 182 26.49 -28.20 -4.24
CA THR A 182 25.18 -27.87 -3.66
C THR A 182 25.38 -26.95 -2.47
N GLY A 183 24.47 -26.00 -2.30
CA GLY A 183 24.45 -25.08 -1.18
C GLY A 183 23.28 -24.12 -1.31
N LEU A 184 23.37 -23.00 -0.59
CA LEU A 184 22.26 -22.07 -0.47
C LEU A 184 22.39 -20.86 -1.40
N ARG A 185 21.24 -20.41 -1.88
CA ARG A 185 21.04 -19.10 -2.50
C ARG A 185 20.15 -18.25 -1.59
N VAL A 186 20.64 -17.07 -1.24
CA VAL A 186 19.87 -16.06 -0.50
C VAL A 186 19.13 -15.17 -1.49
N VAL A 187 17.83 -14.98 -1.30
CA VAL A 187 16.98 -14.16 -2.17
C VAL A 187 16.22 -13.12 -1.33
N ASP A 188 16.23 -11.88 -1.79
CA ASP A 188 15.44 -10.77 -1.26
C ASP A 188 14.51 -10.26 -2.37
N HIS A 189 13.21 -10.19 -2.08
CA HIS A 189 12.18 -9.68 -2.97
C HIS A 189 12.06 -8.17 -2.79
N LYS A 190 11.96 -7.45 -3.92
CA LYS A 190 11.74 -6.01 -3.98
C LYS A 190 10.62 -5.70 -4.96
N THR A 191 9.61 -4.98 -4.50
CA THR A 191 8.48 -4.55 -5.36
C THR A 191 8.72 -3.19 -6.05
N GLY A 192 9.80 -2.50 -5.67
CA GLY A 192 10.23 -1.22 -6.24
C GLY A 192 11.02 -1.34 -7.55
N LYS A 193 11.35 -0.19 -8.14
CA LYS A 193 12.13 -0.11 -9.39
C LYS A 193 13.51 -0.73 -9.21
N VAL A 194 14.01 -1.35 -10.28
CA VAL A 194 15.42 -1.76 -10.36
C VAL A 194 16.29 -0.50 -10.26
N PRO A 195 17.23 -0.41 -9.30
CA PRO A 195 18.17 0.70 -9.23
C PRO A 195 18.99 0.79 -10.51
N ASP A 196 19.13 2.01 -11.03
CA ASP A 196 20.01 2.26 -12.16
C ASP A 196 21.49 2.07 -11.75
N LYS A 197 22.33 1.63 -12.70
CA LYS A 197 23.76 1.41 -12.44
C LYS A 197 24.46 2.67 -11.93
N HIS A 198 24.15 3.84 -12.49
CA HIS A 198 24.66 5.12 -12.03
C HIS A 198 24.25 5.42 -10.59
N LYS A 199 23.05 5.01 -10.16
CA LYS A 199 22.63 5.18 -8.77
C LYS A 199 23.43 4.29 -7.82
N ILE A 200 23.66 3.04 -8.22
CA ILE A 200 24.46 2.10 -7.42
C ILE A 200 25.90 2.61 -7.26
N GLU A 201 26.49 3.12 -8.34
CA GLU A 201 27.88 3.61 -8.32
C GLU A 201 28.06 4.88 -7.48
N ASN A 202 27.08 5.78 -7.47
CA ASN A 202 27.18 7.05 -6.74
C ASN A 202 26.64 7.02 -5.30
N TYR A 203 25.67 6.15 -5.01
CA TYR A 203 24.95 6.15 -3.74
C TYR A 203 25.04 4.83 -2.95
N GLY A 204 25.69 3.79 -3.51
CA GLY A 204 25.84 2.49 -2.87
C GLY A 204 24.86 1.42 -3.36
N ASP A 205 25.14 0.16 -2.99
CA ASP A 205 24.39 -1.02 -3.43
C ASP A 205 23.55 -1.62 -2.29
N ASP A 206 22.58 -0.87 -1.80
CA ASP A 206 21.82 -1.22 -0.59
C ASP A 206 21.19 -2.62 -0.62
N HIS A 207 20.59 -2.99 -1.75
CA HIS A 207 20.01 -4.33 -1.89
C HIS A 207 21.09 -5.41 -1.92
N GLY A 208 22.26 -5.12 -2.48
CA GLY A 208 23.39 -6.03 -2.46
C GLY A 208 24.02 -6.15 -1.07
N ASP A 209 24.09 -5.06 -0.33
CA ASP A 209 24.62 -5.03 1.04
C ASP A 209 23.73 -5.82 2.00
N GLN A 210 22.41 -5.70 1.86
CA GLN A 210 21.45 -6.54 2.59
C GLN A 210 21.72 -8.04 2.36
N ILE A 211 21.88 -8.47 1.10
CA ILE A 211 22.21 -9.86 0.76
C ILE A 211 23.57 -10.31 1.31
N ARG A 212 24.58 -9.43 1.32
CA ARG A 212 25.92 -9.75 1.87
C ARG A 212 25.88 -9.91 3.40
N LEU A 213 25.08 -9.09 4.10
CA LEU A 213 24.88 -9.22 5.54
C LEU A 213 24.13 -10.51 5.90
N TYR A 214 23.09 -10.85 5.16
CA TYR A 214 22.42 -12.14 5.30
C TYR A 214 23.36 -13.32 5.04
N THR A 215 24.26 -13.18 4.06
CA THR A 215 25.28 -14.19 3.81
C THR A 215 26.26 -14.32 4.99
N ALA A 216 26.71 -13.20 5.58
CA ALA A 216 27.58 -13.21 6.76
C ALA A 216 26.91 -13.87 7.98
N ALA A 217 25.62 -13.57 8.18
CA ALA A 217 24.82 -14.17 9.24
C ALA A 217 24.63 -15.68 9.03
N LEU A 218 24.20 -16.11 7.84
CA LEU A 218 23.96 -17.53 7.56
C LEU A 218 25.23 -18.38 7.68
N ARG A 219 26.41 -17.86 7.28
CA ARG A 219 27.69 -18.57 7.44
C ARG A 219 28.03 -18.96 8.89
N GLN A 220 27.37 -18.37 9.88
CA GLN A 220 27.53 -18.71 11.29
C GLN A 220 26.48 -19.71 11.78
N LEU A 221 25.38 -19.86 11.04
CA LEU A 221 24.20 -20.64 11.43
C LEU A 221 24.08 -21.97 10.70
N VAL A 222 24.67 -22.08 9.50
CA VAL A 222 24.59 -23.28 8.67
C VAL A 222 25.97 -23.77 8.26
N ASP A 223 26.10 -25.09 8.13
CA ASP A 223 27.30 -25.74 7.58
C ASP A 223 27.31 -25.75 6.04
N GLU A 224 26.19 -25.41 5.41
CA GLU A 224 26.06 -25.37 3.95
C GLU A 224 26.70 -24.11 3.34
N PRO A 225 27.43 -24.24 2.22
CA PRO A 225 28.04 -23.08 1.59
C PRO A 225 26.99 -22.17 0.96
N ILE A 226 27.11 -20.86 1.17
CA ILE A 226 26.32 -19.86 0.46
C ILE A 226 26.95 -19.60 -0.91
N LEU A 227 26.30 -20.09 -1.97
CA LEU A 227 26.87 -20.10 -3.33
C LEU A 227 26.62 -18.82 -4.10
N GLU A 228 25.46 -18.20 -3.93
CA GLU A 228 25.10 -16.96 -4.59
C GLU A 228 24.05 -16.18 -3.80
N GLY A 229 23.96 -14.87 -4.05
CA GLY A 229 22.88 -14.03 -3.56
C GLY A 229 22.12 -13.41 -4.72
N ARG A 230 20.80 -13.19 -4.57
CA ARG A 230 19.96 -12.56 -5.60
C ARG A 230 18.98 -11.56 -5.03
N VAL A 231 18.68 -10.54 -5.82
CA VAL A 231 17.59 -9.61 -5.57
C VAL A 231 16.56 -9.77 -6.68
N TYR A 232 15.30 -10.01 -6.31
CA TYR A 232 14.19 -10.23 -7.23
C TYR A 232 13.30 -8.99 -7.26
N TYR A 233 13.28 -8.30 -8.39
CA TYR A 233 12.42 -7.15 -8.63
C TYR A 233 11.09 -7.64 -9.21
N THR A 234 10.25 -8.17 -8.32
CA THR A 234 9.07 -8.98 -8.66
C THR A 234 8.02 -8.22 -9.46
N ARG A 235 7.88 -6.90 -9.27
CA ARG A 235 6.99 -6.07 -10.09
C ARG A 235 7.45 -5.99 -11.56
N PHE A 236 8.76 -6.12 -11.80
CA PHE A 236 9.38 -5.87 -13.10
C PHE A 236 9.86 -7.15 -13.80
N GLY A 237 9.63 -8.33 -13.20
CA GLY A 237 10.08 -9.60 -13.76
C GLY A 237 11.61 -9.71 -13.91
N LYS A 238 12.38 -8.96 -13.10
CA LYS A 238 13.84 -8.87 -13.22
C LYS A 238 14.54 -9.43 -12.00
N SER A 239 15.69 -10.05 -12.20
CA SER A 239 16.58 -10.45 -11.11
C SER A 239 17.98 -9.86 -11.29
N ARG A 240 18.69 -9.72 -10.17
CA ARG A 240 20.10 -9.29 -10.15
C ARG A 240 20.90 -10.23 -9.26
N ILE A 241 22.03 -10.69 -9.77
CA ILE A 241 22.99 -11.51 -9.01
C ILE A 241 23.87 -10.59 -8.17
N ILE A 242 24.05 -10.95 -6.90
CA ILE A 242 24.88 -10.26 -5.94
C ILE A 242 26.12 -11.10 -5.66
N ALA A 243 27.29 -10.47 -5.80
CA ALA A 243 28.55 -11.09 -5.44
C ALA A 243 28.67 -11.20 -3.90
N VAL A 244 28.83 -12.43 -3.42
CA VAL A 244 28.96 -12.80 -2.00
C VAL A 244 30.34 -13.38 -1.67
N SER A 245 31.39 -12.88 -2.34
CA SER A 245 32.77 -13.28 -2.03
C SER A 245 33.19 -12.77 -0.64
N ASP A 246 34.12 -13.47 0.01
CA ASP A 246 34.57 -13.14 1.37
C ASP A 246 35.04 -11.70 1.49
N LYS A 247 35.76 -11.19 0.49
CA LYS A 247 36.18 -9.78 0.44
C LYS A 247 35.00 -8.80 0.43
N ARG A 248 33.97 -9.05 -0.38
CA ARG A 248 32.79 -8.16 -0.49
C ARG A 248 31.94 -8.24 0.77
N VAL A 249 31.76 -9.44 1.31
CA VAL A 249 31.04 -9.66 2.56
C VAL A 249 31.75 -8.94 3.71
N ALA A 250 33.07 -9.11 3.86
CA ALA A 250 33.84 -8.45 4.91
C ALA A 250 33.78 -6.92 4.82
N GLN A 251 33.79 -6.35 3.62
CA GLN A 251 33.62 -4.90 3.42
C GLN A 251 32.26 -4.43 3.95
N THR A 252 31.16 -5.04 3.51
CA THR A 252 29.81 -4.69 3.97
C THR A 252 29.64 -4.90 5.48
N VAL A 253 30.23 -5.95 6.05
CA VAL A 253 30.23 -6.17 7.51
C VAL A 253 30.92 -5.01 8.24
N GLY A 254 32.06 -4.52 7.74
CA GLY A 254 32.73 -3.36 8.34
C GLY A 254 31.93 -2.05 8.22
N GLU A 255 31.17 -1.86 7.14
CA GLU A 255 30.22 -0.76 6.99
C GLU A 255 29.05 -0.86 8.00
N PHE A 256 28.57 -2.08 8.23
CA PHE A 256 27.52 -2.38 9.19
C PHE A 256 27.97 -2.14 10.65
N SER A 257 29.18 -2.56 11.02
CA SER A 257 29.77 -2.25 12.33
C SER A 257 29.87 -0.75 12.57
N ARG A 258 30.30 0.02 11.56
CA ARG A 258 30.34 1.50 11.68
C ARG A 258 28.95 2.11 11.85
N ALA A 259 27.93 1.57 11.18
CA ALA A 259 26.56 2.05 11.36
C ALA A 259 26.05 1.79 12.80
N TRP A 260 26.48 0.70 13.43
CA TRP A 260 26.19 0.41 14.83
C TRP A 260 26.88 1.40 15.78
N ASP A 261 28.16 1.69 15.55
CA ASP A 261 28.90 2.69 16.35
C ASP A 261 28.23 4.07 16.25
N VAL A 262 27.83 4.48 15.04
CA VAL A 262 27.09 5.73 14.79
C VAL A 262 25.76 5.75 15.53
N HIS A 263 25.00 4.65 15.52
CA HIS A 263 23.75 4.55 16.28
C HIS A 263 23.99 4.70 17.78
N ASN A 264 25.01 4.04 18.33
CA ASN A 264 25.34 4.13 19.74
C ASN A 264 25.77 5.55 20.14
N ASP A 265 26.54 6.24 19.30
CA ASP A 265 26.92 7.64 19.51
C ASP A 265 25.71 8.58 19.53
N MET A 266 24.78 8.43 18.57
CA MET A 266 23.51 9.18 18.58
C MET A 266 22.70 8.94 19.85
N VAL A 267 22.68 7.68 20.31
CA VAL A 267 21.98 7.28 21.52
C VAL A 267 22.65 7.87 22.77
N ASP A 268 23.97 7.84 22.85
CA ASP A 268 24.71 8.37 24.01
C ASP A 268 24.61 9.90 24.10
N GLN A 269 24.49 10.58 22.96
CA GLN A 269 24.25 12.02 22.87
C GLN A 269 22.77 12.41 22.99
N ALA A 270 21.86 11.43 23.01
CA ALA A 270 20.41 11.63 22.93
C ALA A 270 19.97 12.55 21.78
N MET A 271 20.70 12.50 20.65
CA MET A 271 20.51 13.40 19.52
C MET A 271 20.59 12.61 18.21
N PHE A 272 19.50 12.66 17.45
CA PHE A 272 19.39 12.02 16.14
C PHE A 272 19.40 13.09 15.04
N PRO A 273 20.44 13.16 14.20
CA PRO A 273 20.58 14.25 13.25
C PRO A 273 19.51 14.22 12.14
N THR A 274 19.09 15.41 11.71
CA THR A 274 18.21 15.58 10.55
C THR A 274 19.02 15.65 9.25
N VAL A 275 18.56 14.96 8.21
CA VAL A 275 19.16 15.01 6.87
C VAL A 275 18.08 15.27 5.83
N THR A 276 18.23 16.35 5.06
CA THR A 276 17.28 16.70 4.00
C THR A 276 17.56 15.92 2.73
N SER A 277 16.54 15.33 2.12
CA SER A 277 16.66 14.56 0.88
C SER A 277 15.33 14.58 0.10
N PRO A 278 15.27 14.08 -1.15
CA PRO A 278 14.01 13.89 -1.86
C PRO A 278 13.00 13.01 -1.10
N LEU A 279 13.45 12.24 -0.09
CA LEU A 279 12.58 11.41 0.75
C LEU A 279 11.88 12.20 1.86
N CYS A 280 12.22 13.48 2.08
CA CYS A 280 11.54 14.34 3.05
C CYS A 280 10.04 14.39 2.79
N GLY A 281 9.61 14.43 1.53
CA GLY A 281 8.19 14.38 1.16
C GLY A 281 7.47 13.07 1.54
N TRP A 282 8.14 12.08 2.13
CA TRP A 282 7.56 10.84 2.66
C TRP A 282 7.82 10.67 4.17
N CYS A 283 8.44 11.66 4.81
CA CYS A 283 8.77 11.61 6.23
C CYS A 283 7.57 12.05 7.08
N PRO A 284 7.24 11.32 8.17
CA PRO A 284 6.19 11.73 9.08
C PRO A 284 6.42 13.11 9.70
N LEU A 285 7.69 13.51 9.88
CA LEU A 285 8.07 14.82 10.42
C LEU A 285 7.95 15.98 9.41
N VAL A 286 7.67 15.75 8.12
CA VAL A 286 7.90 16.77 7.08
C VAL A 286 7.19 18.10 7.33
N ASN A 287 5.98 18.07 7.89
CA ASN A 287 5.20 19.26 8.21
C ASN A 287 5.82 20.08 9.36
N LEU A 288 6.48 19.40 10.30
CA LEU A 288 7.03 19.98 11.53
C LEU A 288 8.55 20.17 11.49
N CYS A 289 9.24 19.62 10.48
CA CYS A 289 10.70 19.54 10.45
C CYS A 289 11.32 20.84 9.94
N PRO A 290 12.05 21.60 10.79
CA PRO A 290 12.64 22.88 10.38
C PRO A 290 13.69 22.70 9.27
N ALA A 291 14.41 21.57 9.28
CA ALA A 291 15.36 21.23 8.22
C ALA A 291 14.67 21.01 6.87
N ALA A 292 13.52 20.33 6.85
CA ALA A 292 12.76 20.09 5.62
C ALA A 292 12.15 21.40 5.08
N GLN A 293 11.52 22.19 5.95
CA GLN A 293 10.94 23.50 5.62
C GLN A 293 11.99 24.48 5.05
N ALA A 294 13.20 24.47 5.60
CA ALA A 294 14.32 25.29 5.10
C ALA A 294 14.98 24.75 3.82
N SER A 295 14.52 23.62 3.29
CA SER A 295 15.06 22.97 2.10
C SER A 295 14.09 23.04 0.92
N ARG A 296 14.59 22.76 -0.29
CA ARG A 296 13.72 22.62 -1.48
C ARG A 296 12.81 21.39 -1.46
N TRP A 297 12.89 20.56 -0.41
CA TRP A 297 12.17 19.29 -0.27
C TRP A 297 11.05 19.36 0.79
N GLY A 298 10.73 20.56 1.29
CA GLY A 298 9.52 20.78 2.07
C GLY A 298 8.29 20.47 1.22
N THR A 299 7.37 19.68 1.76
CA THR A 299 6.10 19.35 1.09
C THR A 299 5.04 19.30 2.18
N ASP A 300 3.95 20.03 1.98
CA ASP A 300 2.80 19.97 2.88
C ASP A 300 2.07 18.63 2.71
N ARG A 301 1.94 17.87 3.79
CA ARG A 301 1.24 16.57 3.86
C ARG A 301 0.02 16.59 4.76
N THR A 302 -0.50 17.77 5.13
CA THR A 302 -1.56 17.92 6.12
C THR A 302 -2.85 17.16 5.74
N GLU A 303 -3.16 17.00 4.45
CA GLU A 303 -4.33 16.24 3.97
C GLU A 303 -4.19 14.70 4.06
N GLY A 304 -2.98 14.17 4.26
CA GLY A 304 -2.68 12.73 4.19
C GLY A 304 -2.07 12.12 5.45
N GLN A 305 -1.94 12.91 6.52
CA GLN A 305 -1.59 12.42 7.85
C GLN A 305 -2.84 12.58 8.71
N THR A 306 -3.33 11.51 9.33
CA THR A 306 -4.24 11.64 10.47
C THR A 306 -3.53 12.55 11.47
N ALA A 307 -4.15 13.70 11.72
CA ALA A 307 -3.56 14.88 12.34
C ALA A 307 -2.65 14.54 13.53
N LEU A 308 -1.33 14.65 13.34
CA LEU A 308 -0.43 14.94 14.44
C LEU A 308 -0.53 16.44 14.65
N THR A 309 -1.22 16.86 15.70
CA THR A 309 -1.19 18.27 16.09
C THR A 309 0.16 18.55 16.76
N ALA A 310 0.66 19.78 16.66
CA ALA A 310 1.95 20.19 17.26
C ALA A 310 2.06 19.85 18.77
N THR A 311 0.94 19.57 19.43
CA THR A 311 0.81 19.24 20.84
C THR A 311 1.12 17.78 21.22
N ASP A 312 1.28 16.86 20.26
CA ASP A 312 1.20 15.44 20.62
C ASP A 312 2.52 14.80 21.10
N LEU A 313 3.72 15.24 20.71
CA LEU A 313 4.99 14.59 21.17
C LEU A 313 6.27 15.44 21.16
N ILE A 314 6.30 16.66 20.58
CA ILE A 314 7.55 17.41 20.36
C ILE A 314 7.34 18.90 20.60
N ASP A 315 8.12 19.51 21.50
CA ASP A 315 8.20 20.97 21.58
C ASP A 315 8.93 21.50 20.34
N ILE A 316 8.20 22.26 19.51
CA ILE A 316 8.73 23.00 18.36
C ILE A 316 8.92 24.45 18.80
N ASP A 317 10.13 24.97 18.68
CA ASP A 317 10.41 26.39 18.95
C ASP A 317 9.83 27.24 17.80
N GLU A 318 8.57 27.64 17.92
CA GLU A 318 7.87 28.51 16.96
C GLU A 318 7.21 29.70 17.68
N THR A 319 7.75 30.90 17.43
CA THR A 319 7.06 32.16 17.71
C THR A 319 5.82 32.30 16.82
N THR A 320 4.66 32.44 17.48
CA THR A 320 3.36 32.96 17.02
C THR A 320 2.60 32.16 15.94
N VAL A 321 1.44 31.59 16.31
CA VAL A 321 0.06 31.98 15.91
C VAL A 321 -0.95 31.07 16.62
N THR A 322 -1.96 31.65 17.28
CA THR A 322 -3.10 30.95 17.90
C THR A 322 -4.30 30.85 16.97
N PRO A 323 -5.03 29.73 16.96
CA PRO A 323 -6.46 29.74 16.66
C PRO A 323 -7.31 29.13 17.78
N SER A 324 -8.46 29.77 18.01
CA SER A 324 -9.54 29.34 18.89
C SER A 324 -10.67 28.68 18.09
N CYS A 325 -11.28 27.64 18.63
CA CYS A 325 -12.74 27.51 18.90
C CYS A 325 -13.17 26.03 18.96
N GLU A 326 -13.93 25.73 20.02
CA GLU A 326 -14.50 24.44 20.39
C GLU A 326 -15.67 24.02 19.48
N GLY A 327 -15.91 22.71 19.36
CA GLY A 327 -17.10 22.11 18.76
C GLY A 327 -17.70 21.02 19.68
N PRO A 328 -19.04 20.84 19.73
CA PRO A 328 -19.72 19.98 20.69
C PRO A 328 -20.02 18.55 20.18
N ASP A 329 -20.25 17.65 21.15
CA ASP A 329 -20.48 16.20 21.06
C ASP A 329 -21.62 15.76 20.11
N ALA A 330 -21.42 14.58 19.47
CA ALA A 330 -22.44 13.84 18.72
C ALA A 330 -22.93 12.60 19.50
N PRO A 331 -24.24 12.28 19.52
CA PRO A 331 -24.78 11.20 20.34
C PRO A 331 -24.69 9.82 19.67
N THR A 332 -24.36 8.81 20.47
CA THR A 332 -24.34 7.39 20.12
C THR A 332 -25.75 6.78 20.20
N VAL A 333 -26.23 6.13 19.13
CA VAL A 333 -27.48 5.34 19.16
C VAL A 333 -27.12 3.85 19.26
N GLN A 334 -27.61 3.20 20.32
CA GLN A 334 -27.51 1.76 20.54
C GLN A 334 -28.64 1.03 19.82
N MET A 335 -28.32 0.00 19.03
CA MET A 335 -29.30 -0.95 18.50
C MET A 335 -29.28 -2.24 19.34
N PRO A 336 -30.43 -2.72 19.85
CA PRO A 336 -30.51 -4.01 20.53
C PRO A 336 -30.56 -5.18 19.51
N PRO A 337 -30.14 -6.40 19.91
CA PRO A 337 -30.08 -7.55 19.01
C PRO A 337 -31.50 -8.12 18.76
N GLU A 338 -31.88 -8.30 17.49
CA GLU A 338 -33.08 -9.04 17.11
C GLU A 338 -32.82 -10.56 17.17
N GLU A 339 -33.78 -11.29 17.76
CA GLU A 339 -33.77 -12.75 17.87
C GLU A 339 -33.99 -13.44 16.50
N PRO A 340 -33.53 -14.70 16.32
CA PRO A 340 -33.62 -15.41 15.05
C PRO A 340 -35.08 -15.80 14.76
N GLY A 341 -35.64 -15.27 13.67
CA GLY A 341 -36.94 -15.67 13.15
C GLY A 341 -36.96 -17.09 12.55
N GLU A 342 -38.13 -17.73 12.61
CA GLU A 342 -38.41 -19.11 12.21
C GLU A 342 -38.02 -19.45 10.76
N GLU A 343 -37.49 -20.66 10.56
CA GLU A 343 -37.17 -21.24 9.26
C GLU A 343 -38.45 -21.41 8.41
N ILE A 344 -38.62 -20.57 7.39
CA ILE A 344 -39.64 -20.77 6.35
C ILE A 344 -39.06 -21.64 5.25
N GLU A 345 -39.51 -22.88 5.23
CA GLU A 345 -39.27 -23.93 4.24
C GLU A 345 -39.94 -23.55 2.90
N HIS A 346 -39.34 -22.64 2.13
CA HIS A 346 -39.60 -22.50 0.69
C HIS A 346 -38.32 -22.75 -0.09
N SER A 347 -38.19 -23.99 -0.55
CA SER A 347 -37.21 -24.47 -1.51
C SER A 347 -37.12 -23.55 -2.75
N ARG A 348 -36.08 -22.72 -2.82
CA ARG A 348 -35.69 -22.10 -4.09
C ARG A 348 -34.94 -23.18 -4.87
N GLU A 349 -35.53 -23.65 -5.97
CA GLU A 349 -34.80 -24.43 -6.97
C GLU A 349 -33.49 -23.70 -7.27
N GLY A 350 -32.36 -24.35 -6.95
CA GLY A 350 -31.04 -23.79 -7.23
C GLY A 350 -30.87 -23.62 -8.74
N THR A 351 -30.32 -22.49 -9.16
CA THR A 351 -29.93 -22.29 -10.56
C THR A 351 -28.86 -23.34 -10.91
N ASP A 352 -29.08 -24.12 -11.96
CA ASP A 352 -28.07 -25.05 -12.46
C ASP A 352 -26.91 -24.26 -13.06
N MET A 353 -25.79 -24.22 -12.35
CA MET A 353 -24.60 -23.47 -12.76
C MET A 353 -23.90 -24.08 -13.98
N SER A 354 -24.22 -25.32 -14.37
CA SER A 354 -23.62 -25.97 -15.54
C SER A 354 -24.00 -25.31 -16.86
N GLU A 355 -25.12 -24.59 -16.91
CA GLU A 355 -25.56 -23.80 -18.07
C GLU A 355 -24.75 -22.50 -18.26
N TYR A 356 -24.01 -22.07 -17.23
CA TYR A 356 -23.24 -20.82 -17.21
C TYR A 356 -21.73 -21.07 -17.11
N ALA A 357 -21.27 -22.18 -17.72
CA ALA A 357 -19.88 -22.57 -17.70
C ALA A 357 -18.95 -21.49 -18.29
N LEU A 358 -17.87 -21.20 -17.58
CA LEU A 358 -16.82 -20.29 -18.01
C LEU A 358 -15.59 -21.08 -18.45
N ALA A 359 -14.88 -20.56 -19.44
CA ALA A 359 -13.55 -21.03 -19.78
C ALA A 359 -12.49 -20.32 -18.91
N GLU A 360 -11.28 -20.85 -18.83
CA GLU A 360 -10.19 -20.26 -18.05
C GLU A 360 -8.95 -20.07 -18.93
N GLY A 361 -8.41 -18.85 -19.00
CA GLY A 361 -7.21 -18.55 -19.79
C GLY A 361 -6.59 -17.20 -19.48
N LYS A 362 -5.98 -16.55 -20.47
CA LYS A 362 -5.23 -15.30 -20.23
C LYS A 362 -6.19 -14.13 -20.03
N PRO A 363 -5.91 -13.18 -19.12
CA PRO A 363 -6.84 -12.08 -18.83
C PRO A 363 -7.19 -11.18 -20.02
N TRP A 364 -6.29 -11.06 -21.01
CA TRP A 364 -6.52 -10.27 -22.22
C TRP A 364 -7.30 -11.03 -23.31
N GLU A 365 -7.57 -12.32 -23.14
CA GLU A 365 -8.44 -13.12 -24.01
C GLU A 365 -9.87 -13.05 -23.44
N GLU A 366 -10.77 -12.36 -24.13
CA GLU A 366 -12.16 -12.19 -23.68
C GLU A 366 -12.94 -13.52 -23.69
N GLU A 367 -12.74 -14.32 -24.74
CA GLU A 367 -13.36 -15.63 -24.93
C GLU A 367 -12.34 -16.69 -25.33
N ILE A 368 -12.63 -17.94 -24.97
CA ILE A 368 -11.85 -19.12 -25.34
C ILE A 368 -12.81 -20.12 -25.99
N ALA A 369 -12.57 -20.43 -27.27
CA ALA A 369 -13.45 -21.30 -28.06
C ALA A 369 -14.93 -20.89 -28.01
N GLY A 370 -15.21 -19.58 -28.02
CA GLY A 370 -16.58 -19.02 -27.97
C GLY A 370 -17.25 -19.10 -26.60
N THR A 371 -16.52 -19.49 -25.55
CA THR A 371 -16.98 -19.45 -24.16
C THR A 371 -16.32 -18.28 -23.44
N LEU A 372 -17.10 -17.51 -22.66
CA LEU A 372 -16.57 -16.40 -21.87
C LEU A 372 -15.44 -16.88 -20.94
N ASN A 373 -14.29 -16.20 -21.00
CA ASN A 373 -13.16 -16.53 -20.15
C ASN A 373 -13.36 -15.91 -18.75
N GLY A 374 -13.48 -16.74 -17.72
CA GLY A 374 -13.65 -16.34 -16.33
C GLY A 374 -12.52 -15.45 -15.78
N ALA A 375 -11.32 -15.55 -16.36
CA ALA A 375 -10.18 -14.73 -15.99
C ALA A 375 -10.09 -13.40 -16.77
N SER A 376 -10.98 -13.15 -17.74
CA SER A 376 -10.90 -11.97 -18.60
C SER A 376 -11.29 -10.67 -17.89
N TYR A 377 -10.77 -9.55 -18.37
CA TYR A 377 -11.20 -8.23 -17.89
C TYR A 377 -12.70 -7.99 -18.13
N ALA A 378 -13.24 -8.54 -19.22
CA ALA A 378 -14.66 -8.48 -19.52
C ALA A 378 -15.51 -9.21 -18.47
N THR A 379 -15.07 -10.37 -17.99
CA THR A 379 -15.77 -11.08 -16.91
C THR A 379 -15.81 -10.26 -15.62
N ILE A 380 -14.70 -9.60 -15.24
CA ILE A 380 -14.67 -8.64 -14.12
C ILE A 380 -15.69 -7.51 -14.36
N GLY A 381 -15.76 -7.06 -15.61
CA GLY A 381 -16.80 -6.20 -16.18
C GLY A 381 -18.23 -6.64 -15.82
N TYR A 382 -18.66 -7.75 -16.41
CA TYR A 382 -20.01 -8.28 -16.32
C TYR A 382 -20.42 -8.62 -14.89
N PHE A 383 -19.56 -9.34 -14.15
CA PHE A 383 -19.83 -9.71 -12.76
C PHE A 383 -19.90 -8.48 -11.85
N GLY A 384 -19.03 -7.49 -12.08
CA GLY A 384 -19.06 -6.24 -11.32
C GLY A 384 -20.36 -5.46 -11.53
N THR A 385 -20.85 -5.38 -12.76
CA THR A 385 -22.12 -4.71 -13.08
C THR A 385 -23.32 -5.44 -12.46
N ALA A 386 -23.35 -6.78 -12.54
CA ALA A 386 -24.40 -7.58 -11.91
C ALA A 386 -24.39 -7.49 -10.38
N SER A 387 -23.19 -7.48 -9.78
CA SER A 387 -23.02 -7.31 -8.33
C SER A 387 -23.49 -5.93 -7.88
N LEU A 388 -23.20 -4.87 -8.64
CA LEU A 388 -23.68 -3.52 -8.36
C LEU A 388 -25.21 -3.43 -8.46
N ALA A 389 -25.84 -4.08 -9.43
CA ALA A 389 -27.29 -4.16 -9.53
C ALA A 389 -27.90 -4.82 -8.27
N TYR A 390 -27.34 -5.96 -7.84
CA TYR A 390 -27.75 -6.62 -6.60
C TYR A 390 -27.61 -5.70 -5.37
N GLU A 391 -26.47 -5.01 -5.26
CA GLU A 391 -26.16 -4.10 -4.16
C GLU A 391 -27.18 -2.94 -4.07
N LEU A 392 -27.54 -2.34 -5.20
CA LEU A 392 -28.51 -1.24 -5.26
C LEU A 392 -29.92 -1.66 -4.86
N LEU A 393 -30.35 -2.86 -5.27
CA LEU A 393 -31.64 -3.42 -4.86
C LEU A 393 -31.67 -3.61 -3.34
N GLY A 394 -30.62 -4.22 -2.78
CA GLY A 394 -30.50 -4.44 -1.34
C GLY A 394 -30.45 -3.15 -0.52
N LYS A 395 -29.61 -2.18 -0.91
CA LYS A 395 -29.49 -0.87 -0.24
C LYS A 395 -30.79 -0.07 -0.21
N ARG A 396 -31.72 -0.35 -1.13
CA ARG A 396 -32.99 0.37 -1.28
C ARG A 396 -34.20 -0.45 -0.89
N ASN A 397 -34.00 -1.55 -0.17
CA ASN A 397 -35.07 -2.44 0.30
C ASN A 397 -35.99 -2.92 -0.84
N VAL A 398 -35.45 -3.06 -2.05
CA VAL A 398 -36.18 -3.61 -3.19
C VAL A 398 -36.04 -5.14 -3.17
N PRO A 399 -37.14 -5.90 -3.31
CA PRO A 399 -37.07 -7.36 -3.33
C PRO A 399 -36.07 -7.88 -4.36
N ILE A 400 -35.08 -8.67 -3.90
CA ILE A 400 -34.03 -9.19 -4.77
C ILE A 400 -34.54 -10.44 -5.50
N GLN A 401 -35.00 -10.21 -6.73
CA GLN A 401 -35.50 -11.24 -7.65
C GLN A 401 -34.61 -11.29 -8.89
N ARG A 402 -34.49 -12.47 -9.52
CA ARG A 402 -33.69 -12.67 -10.74
C ARG A 402 -34.02 -11.63 -11.82
N VAL A 403 -35.31 -11.43 -12.10
CA VAL A 403 -35.79 -10.45 -13.11
C VAL A 403 -35.34 -9.03 -12.79
N ALA A 404 -35.35 -8.63 -11.51
CA ALA A 404 -34.91 -7.30 -11.08
C ALA A 404 -33.39 -7.14 -11.23
N VAL A 405 -32.62 -8.15 -10.83
CA VAL A 405 -31.15 -8.16 -10.99
C VAL A 405 -30.78 -8.09 -12.46
N ASP A 406 -31.39 -8.92 -13.32
CA ASP A 406 -31.10 -8.97 -14.76
C ASP A 406 -31.45 -7.64 -15.45
N SER A 407 -32.63 -7.09 -15.17
CA SER A 407 -33.10 -5.83 -15.78
C SER A 407 -32.25 -4.63 -15.36
N LEU A 408 -31.87 -4.55 -14.09
CA LEU A 408 -31.01 -3.47 -13.60
C LEU A 408 -29.57 -3.65 -14.12
N THR A 409 -29.05 -4.87 -14.17
CA THR A 409 -27.73 -5.17 -14.76
C THR A 409 -27.65 -4.69 -16.22
N ALA A 410 -28.65 -5.01 -17.04
CA ALA A 410 -28.73 -4.57 -18.43
C ALA A 410 -28.81 -3.04 -18.56
N THR A 411 -29.55 -2.39 -17.66
CA THR A 411 -29.69 -0.93 -17.61
C THR A 411 -28.37 -0.25 -17.24
N LEU A 412 -27.65 -0.76 -16.26
CA LEU A 412 -26.33 -0.24 -15.89
C LEU A 412 -25.32 -0.48 -17.02
N ALA A 413 -25.35 -1.66 -17.64
CA ALA A 413 -24.50 -1.99 -18.78
C ALA A 413 -24.72 -1.04 -19.97
N SER A 414 -25.97 -0.66 -20.27
CA SER A 414 -26.26 0.26 -21.37
C SER A 414 -25.69 1.66 -21.12
N ILE A 415 -25.76 2.16 -19.88
CA ILE A 415 -25.13 3.43 -19.49
C ILE A 415 -23.60 3.36 -19.65
N ILE A 416 -22.99 2.26 -19.20
CA ILE A 416 -21.54 2.05 -19.32
C ILE A 416 -21.10 2.04 -20.78
N ILE A 417 -21.82 1.29 -21.62
CA ILE A 417 -21.54 1.17 -23.06
C ILE A 417 -21.65 2.52 -23.75
N ASP A 418 -22.73 3.28 -23.52
CA ASP A 418 -22.96 4.58 -24.16
C ASP A 418 -21.86 5.59 -23.80
N VAL A 419 -21.48 5.66 -22.52
CA VAL A 419 -20.41 6.56 -22.08
C VAL A 419 -19.06 6.12 -22.63
N GLN A 420 -18.76 4.82 -22.62
CA GLN A 420 -17.51 4.30 -23.19
C GLN A 420 -17.42 4.58 -24.69
N GLU A 421 -18.48 4.34 -25.45
CA GLU A 421 -18.53 4.59 -26.88
C GLU A 421 -18.29 6.06 -27.20
N GLY A 422 -18.86 6.98 -26.41
CA GLY A 422 -18.58 8.42 -26.53
C GLY A 422 -17.12 8.81 -26.28
N LEU A 423 -16.37 8.03 -25.48
CA LEU A 423 -14.96 8.28 -25.18
C LEU A 423 -14.00 7.62 -26.17
N THR A 424 -14.31 6.40 -26.62
CA THR A 424 -13.37 5.56 -27.38
C THR A 424 -13.83 5.21 -28.80
N GLY A 425 -15.03 5.62 -29.21
CA GLY A 425 -15.62 5.28 -30.51
C GLY A 425 -16.03 3.80 -30.65
N ARG A 426 -15.91 3.03 -29.58
CA ARG A 426 -16.35 1.63 -29.44
C ARG A 426 -16.58 1.33 -27.97
N ALA A 427 -17.38 0.31 -27.68
CA ALA A 427 -17.54 -0.23 -26.33
C ALA A 427 -17.11 -1.70 -26.27
N SER A 428 -16.32 -2.03 -25.26
CA SER A 428 -15.95 -3.40 -24.92
C SER A 428 -15.66 -3.49 -23.43
N PHE A 429 -16.25 -4.49 -22.79
CA PHE A 429 -16.01 -4.78 -21.37
C PHE A 429 -14.57 -5.22 -21.09
N GLN A 430 -13.85 -5.63 -22.13
CA GLN A 430 -12.45 -6.03 -22.08
C GLN A 430 -11.48 -4.84 -21.97
N ASP A 431 -11.92 -3.64 -22.37
CA ASP A 431 -11.07 -2.45 -22.37
C ASP A 431 -10.92 -1.84 -20.96
N GLY A 432 -9.74 -1.30 -20.68
CA GLY A 432 -9.48 -0.57 -19.42
C GLY A 432 -10.42 0.63 -19.19
N THR A 433 -10.85 1.30 -20.27
CA THR A 433 -11.81 2.43 -20.22
C THR A 433 -13.14 2.00 -19.59
N ASN A 434 -13.64 0.80 -19.88
CA ASN A 434 -14.89 0.29 -19.30
C ASN A 434 -14.82 0.27 -17.76
N THR A 435 -13.69 -0.19 -17.21
CA THR A 435 -13.47 -0.21 -15.75
C THR A 435 -13.51 1.18 -15.13
N ARG A 436 -13.02 2.21 -15.84
CA ARG A 436 -13.06 3.60 -15.35
C ARG A 436 -14.47 4.17 -15.41
N VAL A 437 -15.19 3.92 -16.51
CA VAL A 437 -16.60 4.31 -16.65
C VAL A 437 -17.47 3.68 -15.57
N ARG A 438 -17.25 2.40 -15.21
CA ARG A 438 -17.96 1.75 -14.10
C ARG A 438 -17.72 2.42 -12.75
N GLY A 439 -16.49 2.82 -12.46
CA GLY A 439 -16.17 3.56 -11.23
C GLY A 439 -16.86 4.91 -11.16
N VAL A 440 -16.87 5.65 -12.27
CA VAL A 440 -17.59 6.93 -12.38
C VAL A 440 -19.10 6.71 -12.21
N LEU A 441 -19.68 5.72 -12.89
CA LEU A 441 -21.10 5.41 -12.78
C LEU A 441 -21.50 5.11 -11.33
N ARG A 442 -20.69 4.32 -10.59
CA ARG A 442 -20.93 4.06 -9.17
C ARG A 442 -21.02 5.36 -8.35
N THR A 443 -20.12 6.31 -8.59
CA THR A 443 -20.14 7.64 -7.94
C THR A 443 -21.44 8.39 -8.24
N VAL A 444 -21.90 8.36 -9.49
CA VAL A 444 -23.16 8.99 -9.89
C VAL A 444 -24.36 8.31 -9.24
N LEU A 445 -24.36 6.98 -9.12
CA LEU A 445 -25.47 6.23 -8.54
C LEU A 445 -25.65 6.47 -7.04
N ASP A 446 -24.57 6.77 -6.32
CA ASP A 446 -24.65 7.16 -4.91
C ASP A 446 -25.30 8.54 -4.74
N ALA A 447 -25.04 9.47 -5.66
CA ALA A 447 -25.64 10.80 -5.67
C ALA A 447 -27.06 10.84 -6.27
N VAL A 448 -27.30 10.04 -7.32
CA VAL A 448 -28.55 10.01 -8.11
C VAL A 448 -29.03 8.55 -8.23
N PRO A 449 -29.70 8.03 -7.20
CA PRO A 449 -30.06 6.62 -7.12
C PRO A 449 -31.17 6.24 -8.11
N PRO A 450 -31.27 4.94 -8.50
CA PRO A 450 -32.33 4.48 -9.37
C PRO A 450 -33.74 4.74 -8.78
N PRO A 451 -34.71 5.19 -9.60
CA PRO A 451 -36.05 5.55 -9.15
C PRO A 451 -36.94 4.30 -9.03
N PHE A 452 -36.59 3.41 -8.11
CA PHE A 452 -37.36 2.19 -7.88
C PHE A 452 -38.81 2.52 -7.48
N GLY A 453 -39.78 1.81 -8.07
CA GLY A 453 -41.21 2.04 -7.83
C GLY A 453 -41.85 3.11 -8.73
N GLU A 454 -41.06 3.84 -9.51
CA GLU A 454 -41.55 4.89 -10.42
C GLU A 454 -41.92 4.35 -11.81
N ASP A 455 -42.62 5.18 -12.59
CA ASP A 455 -43.05 4.86 -13.95
C ASP A 455 -41.89 4.78 -14.97
N ALA A 456 -42.18 4.20 -16.14
CA ALA A 456 -41.20 4.03 -17.21
C ALA A 456 -40.63 5.37 -17.74
N ALA A 457 -41.41 6.45 -17.69
CA ALA A 457 -40.96 7.76 -18.16
C ALA A 457 -39.93 8.36 -17.19
N THR A 458 -40.13 8.18 -15.88
CA THR A 458 -39.16 8.53 -14.83
C THR A 458 -37.88 7.73 -14.98
N TRP A 459 -37.97 6.43 -15.22
CA TRP A 459 -36.79 5.60 -15.52
C TRP A 459 -36.02 6.08 -16.75
N GLN A 460 -36.70 6.41 -17.85
CA GLN A 460 -36.05 6.93 -19.06
C GLN A 460 -35.34 8.27 -18.81
N ARG A 461 -35.97 9.18 -18.05
CA ARG A 461 -35.35 10.45 -17.66
C ARG A 461 -34.13 10.22 -16.78
N TRP A 462 -34.24 9.31 -15.81
CA TRP A 462 -33.14 8.96 -14.92
C TRP A 462 -31.96 8.36 -15.68
N ILE A 463 -32.19 7.38 -16.58
CA ILE A 463 -31.12 6.79 -17.40
C ILE A 463 -30.39 7.89 -18.19
N LYS A 464 -31.13 8.77 -18.87
CA LYS A 464 -30.53 9.88 -19.64
C LYS A 464 -29.71 10.82 -18.76
N MET A 465 -30.22 11.17 -17.59
CA MET A 465 -29.55 12.04 -16.62
C MET A 465 -28.28 11.39 -16.08
N THR A 466 -28.36 10.14 -15.60
CA THR A 466 -27.25 9.35 -15.06
C THR A 466 -26.16 9.15 -16.10
N THR A 467 -26.51 8.83 -17.35
CA THR A 467 -25.56 8.80 -18.48
C THR A 467 -24.88 10.15 -18.68
N GLY A 468 -25.63 11.25 -18.62
CA GLY A 468 -25.11 12.61 -18.77
C GLY A 468 -24.11 13.01 -17.66
N HIS A 469 -24.41 12.69 -16.40
CA HIS A 469 -23.49 12.91 -15.28
C HIS A 469 -22.25 12.03 -15.39
N THR A 470 -22.43 10.74 -15.70
CA THR A 470 -21.32 9.80 -15.87
C THR A 470 -20.39 10.26 -16.99
N ARG A 471 -20.93 10.70 -18.12
CA ARG A 471 -20.16 11.28 -19.23
C ARG A 471 -19.44 12.56 -18.82
N SER A 472 -20.10 13.45 -18.08
CA SER A 472 -19.53 14.73 -17.65
C SER A 472 -18.32 14.54 -16.73
N ILE A 473 -18.41 13.63 -15.76
CA ILE A 473 -17.29 13.30 -14.85
C ILE A 473 -16.16 12.63 -15.64
N ALA A 474 -16.47 11.68 -16.51
CA ALA A 474 -15.44 11.03 -17.34
C ALA A 474 -14.72 12.05 -18.25
N ALA A 475 -15.46 12.98 -18.85
CA ALA A 475 -14.89 14.05 -19.67
C ALA A 475 -14.04 15.04 -18.84
N ALA A 476 -14.43 15.32 -17.59
CA ALA A 476 -13.61 16.13 -16.68
C ALA A 476 -12.27 15.44 -16.37
N ALA A 477 -12.29 14.13 -16.13
CA ALA A 477 -11.06 13.34 -15.92
C ALA A 477 -10.15 13.34 -17.16
N VAL A 478 -10.71 13.27 -18.37
CA VAL A 478 -9.93 13.38 -19.62
C VAL A 478 -9.33 14.79 -19.77
N ARG A 479 -10.13 15.85 -19.57
CA ARG A 479 -9.63 17.23 -19.63
C ARG A 479 -8.49 17.47 -18.63
N LEU A 480 -8.59 16.93 -17.42
CA LEU A 480 -7.53 17.03 -16.41
C LEU A 480 -6.20 16.45 -16.91
N ALA A 481 -6.23 15.37 -17.70
CA ALA A 481 -5.03 14.77 -18.26
C ALA A 481 -4.39 15.60 -19.39
N GLU A 482 -5.11 16.54 -19.97
CA GLU A 482 -4.66 17.42 -21.06
C GLU A 482 -4.11 18.76 -20.54
N VAL A 483 -4.23 19.04 -19.24
CA VAL A 483 -3.81 20.30 -18.62
C VAL A 483 -2.43 20.12 -17.97
N ASP A 484 -1.45 20.92 -18.41
CA ASP A 484 -0.07 20.88 -17.89
C ASP A 484 0.06 21.45 -16.46
N ASP A 485 -0.80 22.40 -16.09
CA ASP A 485 -0.88 23.00 -14.75
C ASP A 485 -2.35 23.31 -14.41
N PRO A 486 -3.04 22.46 -13.62
CA PRO A 486 -4.42 22.68 -13.25
C PRO A 486 -4.51 23.79 -12.19
N GLY A 487 -4.53 25.04 -12.66
CA GLY A 487 -4.79 26.20 -11.80
C GLY A 487 -6.15 26.09 -11.09
N VAL A 488 -6.22 26.59 -9.85
CA VAL A 488 -7.45 26.59 -9.06
C VAL A 488 -8.30 27.81 -9.44
N ASP A 489 -9.46 27.57 -10.05
CA ASP A 489 -10.45 28.62 -10.37
C ASP A 489 -11.34 28.91 -9.14
N ILE A 490 -10.75 29.59 -8.17
CA ILE A 490 -11.43 29.97 -6.92
C ILE A 490 -12.66 30.84 -7.22
N ASP A 491 -12.56 31.75 -8.20
CA ASP A 491 -13.66 32.65 -8.56
C ASP A 491 -14.90 31.85 -9.00
N THR A 492 -14.74 30.86 -9.89
CA THR A 492 -15.85 29.97 -10.27
C THR A 492 -16.38 29.21 -9.07
N LEU A 493 -15.53 28.63 -8.22
CA LEU A 493 -15.98 27.88 -7.04
C LEU A 493 -16.81 28.74 -6.09
N THR A 494 -16.49 30.03 -5.92
CA THR A 494 -17.27 30.94 -5.06
C THR A 494 -18.66 31.27 -5.61
N THR A 495 -18.90 31.07 -6.91
CA THR A 495 -20.22 31.28 -7.52
C THR A 495 -21.15 30.07 -7.41
N ILE A 496 -20.64 28.90 -7.02
CA ILE A 496 -21.41 27.67 -6.88
C ILE A 496 -22.15 27.70 -5.54
N ALA A 497 -23.40 28.15 -5.55
CA ALA A 497 -24.27 28.11 -4.38
C ALA A 497 -24.90 26.72 -4.20
N PRO A 498 -25.00 26.18 -2.97
CA PRO A 498 -25.77 24.98 -2.71
C PRO A 498 -27.25 25.24 -3.03
N THR A 499 -27.92 24.25 -3.64
CA THR A 499 -29.38 24.31 -3.79
C THR A 499 -29.99 24.34 -2.38
N PRO A 500 -30.85 25.32 -2.04
CA PRO A 500 -31.51 25.34 -0.74
C PRO A 500 -32.30 24.04 -0.56
N ALA A 501 -32.18 23.42 0.61
CA ALA A 501 -33.00 22.26 0.96
C ALA A 501 -34.48 22.70 0.95
N GLU A 502 -35.32 22.03 0.17
CA GLU A 502 -36.77 22.15 0.33
C GLU A 502 -37.13 21.46 1.66
N ASP A 503 -37.65 22.24 2.61
CA ASP A 503 -38.16 21.78 3.91
C ASP A 503 -39.33 20.79 3.78
#